data_AF-A0A851T174-F1
#
_entry.id   AF-A0A851T174-F1
#
_cell.length_a   1.000
_cell.length_b   1.000
_cell.length_c   1.000
_cell.angle_alpha   90.00
_cell.angle_beta   90.00
_cell.angle_gamma   90.00
#
_symmetry.space_group_name_H-M   'P 1'
#
loop_
_entity.id
_entity.type
_entity.pdbx_description
1 polymer ?
#
loop_
_entity_poly.entity_id
_entity_poly.type
_entity_poly.pdbx_seq_one_letter_code
_entity_poly.pdbx_strand_id
1 'polypeptide(L)'
;DVLPSPEGPAPSVSVTEIRQYLRAQGIPFHDGYSCLHTPSPFAREREAPQGAAPYTLFIDKTTGSFLCTATLAEGTWQDFQANVELRHHGVPLPGSAEPEEDTKRAREDARCIWERAMPLWELLDEEETQLTKAMFGISLVADATLKRFGVRYLRTAKSLVFPWLSPRDGSVRGVKLVAAERQEDAALYVEQTLPRPGSYRNLFGLPLISRRDTEVVLTGRELDAMALHQATGVPCLSLPRGPTCLPPSLLPYLEQFKRITLWLGDDLRAWEAAKLFARKLNVKRCSLVRPGDQLPRPLEALNQGLNLTKILRSALPASHKSIVSFRQLREEVFGELVNAEQVAGVKWARFPELNKLLKGHRRGELTIFTGPTGSGKTTFISEYALDLCMQGVCTLWGSFEISNIRLAKIMLTQFATQRLEDQLEQYDEWADRFEDLPLYFMTFHGQQNIKTVVDTMQHAVYVYDITHVVIDNLQFMMGHEQLSADR
;
A
#
# COMPACT_ATOMS: atom_id res chain seq x y z
N ASP A 1 2.24 -25.14 32.09
CA ASP A 1 2.56 -25.25 30.66
C ASP A 1 2.30 -23.92 29.96
N VAL A 2 3.37 -23.14 29.87
CA VAL A 2 3.39 -21.83 29.22
C VAL A 2 3.64 -22.08 27.75
N LEU A 3 2.60 -21.87 26.92
CA LEU A 3 2.74 -21.81 25.47
C LEU A 3 3.81 -20.76 25.11
N PRO A 4 4.76 -21.05 24.23
CA PRO A 4 5.72 -20.06 23.79
C PRO A 4 4.98 -18.93 23.08
N SER A 5 5.27 -17.69 23.50
CA SER A 5 4.85 -16.47 22.83
C SER A 5 5.25 -16.49 21.36
N PRO A 6 4.40 -16.06 20.41
CA PRO A 6 4.79 -15.94 19.03
C PRO A 6 5.94 -14.94 18.90
N GLU A 7 6.83 -15.29 18.00
CA GLU A 7 8.19 -14.81 17.84
C GLU A 7 8.33 -13.28 17.88
N GLY A 8 9.42 -12.81 18.49
CA GLY A 8 9.85 -11.40 18.38
C GLY A 8 10.09 -11.01 16.92
N PRO A 9 10.28 -9.71 16.62
CA PRO A 9 10.47 -9.25 15.24
C PRO A 9 11.60 -10.04 14.58
N ALA A 10 11.27 -10.74 13.47
CA ALA A 10 12.21 -11.56 12.73
C ALA A 10 13.47 -10.73 12.42
N PRO A 11 14.68 -11.27 12.65
CA PRO A 11 15.91 -10.52 12.43
C PRO A 11 15.98 -10.10 10.95
N SER A 12 16.10 -8.80 10.70
CA SER A 12 16.26 -8.26 9.36
C SER A 12 17.58 -8.74 8.77
N VAL A 13 17.53 -9.67 7.83
CA VAL A 13 18.71 -10.15 7.11
C VAL A 13 19.22 -9.07 6.16
N SER A 14 20.53 -8.89 6.08
CA SER A 14 21.14 -7.97 5.12
C SER A 14 21.23 -8.57 3.72
N VAL A 15 21.20 -7.72 2.69
CA VAL A 15 21.45 -8.14 1.29
C VAL A 15 22.76 -8.93 1.15
N THR A 16 23.78 -8.53 1.89
CA THR A 16 25.10 -9.15 1.83
C THR A 16 25.05 -10.60 2.33
N GLU A 17 24.34 -10.85 3.43
CA GLU A 17 24.12 -12.19 3.97
C GLU A 17 23.28 -13.04 3.02
N ILE A 18 22.20 -12.49 2.44
CA ILE A 18 21.40 -13.19 1.42
C ILE A 18 22.29 -13.64 0.26
N ARG A 19 23.11 -12.73 -0.29
CA ARG A 19 24.02 -13.04 -1.41
C ARG A 19 25.07 -14.09 -1.03
N GLN A 20 25.64 -14.01 0.17
CA GLN A 20 26.61 -15.00 0.65
C GLN A 20 25.97 -16.38 0.79
N TYR A 21 24.76 -16.46 1.36
CA TYR A 21 24.02 -17.70 1.49
C TYR A 21 23.70 -18.32 0.12
N LEU A 22 23.17 -17.54 -0.82
CA LEU A 22 22.86 -18.03 -2.18
C LEU A 22 24.10 -18.58 -2.87
N ARG A 23 25.27 -17.92 -2.73
CA ARG A 23 26.54 -18.43 -3.26
C ARG A 23 26.99 -19.72 -2.58
N ALA A 24 26.87 -19.80 -1.25
CA ALA A 24 27.24 -20.99 -0.49
C ALA A 24 26.39 -22.21 -0.88
N GLN A 25 25.10 -22.00 -1.18
CA GLN A 25 24.18 -23.05 -1.65
C GLN A 25 24.26 -23.31 -3.16
N GLY A 26 25.14 -22.62 -3.90
CA GLY A 26 25.26 -22.77 -5.35
C GLY A 26 24.04 -22.32 -6.15
N ILE A 27 23.17 -21.47 -5.58
CA ILE A 27 21.97 -20.96 -6.23
C ILE A 27 22.35 -19.74 -7.09
N PRO A 28 22.17 -19.79 -8.42
CA PRO A 28 22.45 -18.65 -9.27
C PRO A 28 21.43 -17.54 -8.99
N PHE A 29 21.90 -16.30 -8.97
CA PHE A 29 21.03 -15.15 -8.79
C PHE A 29 21.43 -13.98 -9.69
N HIS A 30 20.45 -13.17 -10.05
CA HIS A 30 20.62 -11.91 -10.75
C HIS A 30 20.25 -10.75 -9.82
N ASP A 31 21.02 -9.68 -9.86
CA ASP A 31 20.81 -8.49 -9.04
C ASP A 31 19.81 -7.55 -9.75
N GLY A 32 18.54 -7.60 -9.36
CA GLY A 32 17.48 -6.77 -9.92
C GLY A 32 17.49 -5.33 -9.41
N TYR A 33 16.37 -4.63 -9.48
CA TYR A 33 16.26 -3.26 -8.95
C TYR A 33 16.05 -3.27 -7.44
N SER A 34 14.90 -3.78 -6.97
CA SER A 34 14.55 -3.93 -5.56
C SER A 34 14.71 -5.36 -5.04
N CYS A 35 14.70 -6.35 -5.94
CA CYS A 35 14.77 -7.77 -5.56
C CYS A 35 16.02 -8.46 -6.14
N LEU A 36 16.49 -9.51 -5.48
CA LEU A 36 17.37 -10.52 -6.08
C LEU A 36 16.50 -11.54 -6.80
N HIS A 37 16.86 -11.89 -8.03
CA HIS A 37 16.11 -12.84 -8.85
C HIS A 37 16.80 -14.19 -8.80
N THR A 38 16.08 -15.24 -8.44
CA THR A 38 16.62 -16.61 -8.38
C THR A 38 15.68 -17.59 -9.06
N PRO A 39 16.18 -18.75 -9.53
CA PRO A 39 15.30 -19.84 -9.91
C PRO A 39 14.47 -20.27 -8.70
N SER A 40 13.21 -20.62 -8.92
CA SER A 40 12.35 -21.08 -7.85
C SER A 40 12.74 -22.49 -7.39
N PRO A 41 13.01 -22.72 -6.09
CA PRO A 41 13.14 -24.07 -5.54
C PRO A 41 11.79 -24.79 -5.46
N PHE A 42 10.68 -24.06 -5.58
CA PHE A 42 9.31 -24.55 -5.45
C PHE A 42 8.72 -25.09 -6.76
N ALA A 43 9.31 -24.75 -7.91
CA ALA A 43 8.84 -25.23 -9.19
C ALA A 43 9.28 -26.68 -9.42
N ARG A 44 8.33 -27.59 -9.63
CA ARG A 44 8.65 -28.95 -10.12
C ARG A 44 9.21 -28.83 -11.53
N GLU A 45 10.35 -29.49 -11.80
CA GLU A 45 11.02 -29.49 -13.11
C GLU A 45 10.13 -29.89 -14.30
N ARG A 46 8.98 -30.53 -14.04
CA ARG A 46 8.00 -30.97 -15.05
C ARG A 46 6.94 -29.92 -15.44
N GLU A 47 6.86 -28.77 -14.77
CA GLU A 47 5.83 -27.75 -15.03
C GLU A 47 6.35 -26.47 -15.71
N ALA A 48 7.65 -26.38 -16.03
CA ALA A 48 8.18 -25.21 -16.73
C ALA A 48 7.74 -25.25 -18.21
N PRO A 49 6.84 -24.34 -18.68
CA PRO A 49 6.54 -24.25 -20.09
C PRO A 49 7.83 -23.91 -20.86
N GLN A 50 8.00 -24.49 -22.06
CA GLN A 50 9.10 -24.16 -22.95
C GLN A 50 9.14 -22.63 -23.16
N GLY A 51 10.20 -21.96 -22.68
CA GLY A 51 10.30 -20.49 -22.64
C GLY A 51 10.00 -19.83 -21.28
N ALA A 52 10.00 -20.56 -20.18
CA ALA A 52 9.93 -20.00 -18.82
C ALA A 52 11.09 -19.02 -18.57
N ALA A 53 10.81 -17.90 -17.89
CA ALA A 53 11.84 -16.95 -17.48
C ALA A 53 12.84 -17.67 -16.56
N PRO A 54 14.16 -17.41 -16.70
CA PRO A 54 15.18 -18.11 -15.92
C PRO A 54 15.05 -17.87 -14.40
N TYR A 55 14.38 -16.77 -14.02
CA TYR A 55 14.12 -16.41 -12.63
C TYR A 55 12.62 -16.22 -12.41
N THR A 56 12.09 -16.95 -11.44
CA THR A 56 10.67 -16.93 -11.06
C THR A 56 10.46 -16.63 -9.58
N LEU A 57 11.55 -16.61 -8.80
CA LEU A 57 11.57 -16.26 -7.39
C LEU A 57 12.29 -14.92 -7.20
N PHE A 58 11.70 -14.05 -6.40
CA PHE A 58 12.19 -12.71 -6.14
C PHE A 58 12.32 -12.51 -4.64
N ILE A 59 13.50 -12.15 -4.17
CA ILE A 59 13.82 -11.92 -2.76
C ILE A 59 14.03 -10.41 -2.57
N ASP A 60 13.21 -9.75 -1.75
CA ASP A 60 13.36 -8.32 -1.47
C ASP A 60 14.69 -8.06 -0.76
N LYS A 61 15.43 -7.06 -1.25
CA LYS A 61 16.76 -6.73 -0.72
C LYS A 61 16.70 -6.15 0.70
N THR A 62 15.62 -5.51 1.08
CA THR A 62 15.53 -4.78 2.34
C THR A 62 14.90 -5.65 3.44
N THR A 63 13.85 -6.40 3.11
CA THR A 63 13.12 -7.23 4.08
C THR A 63 13.56 -8.69 4.09
N GLY A 64 14.18 -9.17 3.00
CA GLY A 64 14.50 -10.60 2.82
C GLY A 64 13.28 -11.49 2.53
N SER A 65 12.07 -10.95 2.49
CA SER A 65 10.87 -11.70 2.11
C SER A 65 10.93 -12.11 0.65
N PHE A 66 10.41 -13.29 0.31
CA PHE A 66 10.38 -13.77 -1.07
C PHE A 66 8.97 -13.90 -1.63
N LEU A 67 8.87 -13.84 -2.95
CA LEU A 67 7.68 -14.19 -3.72
C LEU A 67 8.08 -14.94 -4.99
N CYS A 68 7.46 -16.09 -5.22
CA CYS A 68 7.57 -16.86 -6.45
C CYS A 68 6.40 -16.51 -7.37
N THR A 69 6.64 -15.83 -8.49
CA THR A 69 5.55 -15.45 -9.42
C THR A 69 4.97 -16.66 -10.17
N ALA A 70 5.69 -17.79 -10.22
CA ALA A 70 5.22 -19.01 -10.87
C ALA A 70 4.29 -19.86 -9.99
N THR A 71 4.58 -19.97 -8.69
CA THR A 71 3.80 -20.79 -7.74
C THR A 71 2.94 -19.95 -6.81
N LEU A 72 3.15 -18.63 -6.77
CA LEU A 72 2.58 -17.69 -5.80
C LEU A 72 2.99 -18.00 -4.34
N ALA A 73 4.04 -18.80 -4.13
CA ALA A 73 4.60 -19.03 -2.81
C ALA A 73 5.31 -17.76 -2.33
N GLU A 74 4.98 -17.32 -1.13
CA GLU A 74 5.60 -16.18 -0.46
C GLU A 74 5.96 -16.54 0.99
N GLY A 75 6.90 -15.82 1.58
CA GLY A 75 7.35 -16.08 2.94
C GLY A 75 8.50 -15.18 3.37
N THR A 76 8.95 -15.41 4.59
CA THR A 76 10.11 -14.74 5.18
C THR A 76 11.43 -15.32 4.68
N TRP A 77 12.54 -14.68 5.03
CA TRP A 77 13.86 -15.22 4.74
C TRP A 77 14.09 -16.59 5.41
N GLN A 78 13.59 -16.78 6.64
CA GLN A 78 13.70 -18.05 7.35
C GLN A 78 12.94 -19.17 6.65
N ASP A 79 11.72 -18.87 6.17
CA ASP A 79 10.94 -19.81 5.36
C ASP A 79 11.73 -20.22 4.11
N PHE A 80 12.40 -19.28 3.45
CA PHE A 80 13.24 -19.59 2.28
C PHE A 80 14.38 -20.54 2.64
N GLN A 81 15.13 -20.25 3.71
CA GLN A 81 16.25 -21.09 4.16
C GLN A 81 15.78 -22.51 4.49
N ALA A 82 14.69 -22.65 5.25
CA ALA A 82 14.11 -23.94 5.60
C ALA A 82 13.72 -24.75 4.35
N ASN A 83 13.11 -24.10 3.34
CA ASN A 83 12.71 -24.77 2.10
C ASN A 83 13.92 -25.21 1.24
N VAL A 84 15.01 -24.46 1.24
CA VAL A 84 16.26 -24.85 0.56
C VAL A 84 16.88 -26.06 1.24
N GLU A 85 16.96 -26.07 2.57
CA GLU A 85 17.52 -27.18 3.36
C GLU A 85 16.70 -28.47 3.20
N LEU A 86 15.36 -28.39 3.25
CA LEU A 86 14.48 -29.55 3.04
C LEU A 86 14.68 -30.19 1.65
N ARG A 87 14.95 -29.38 0.63
CA ARG A 87 15.24 -29.87 -0.74
C ARG A 87 16.55 -30.67 -0.79
N HIS A 88 17.58 -30.25 -0.04
CA HIS A 88 18.83 -31.02 0.07
C HIS A 88 18.64 -32.36 0.78
N HIS A 89 17.64 -32.48 1.66
CA HIS A 89 17.31 -33.70 2.38
C HIS A 89 16.28 -34.60 1.68
N GLY A 90 15.82 -34.26 0.47
CA GLY A 90 14.89 -35.09 -0.30
C GLY A 90 13.47 -35.19 0.30
N VAL A 91 13.13 -34.31 1.24
CA VAL A 91 11.81 -34.27 1.86
C VAL A 91 10.87 -33.44 0.97
N PRO A 92 9.65 -33.93 0.66
CA PRO A 92 8.66 -33.12 -0.05
C PRO A 92 8.42 -31.82 0.74
N LEU A 93 8.49 -30.69 0.03
CA LEU A 93 8.17 -29.38 0.60
C LEU A 93 6.78 -29.45 1.25
N PRO A 94 6.60 -28.93 2.48
CA PRO A 94 5.26 -28.65 2.98
C PRO A 94 4.57 -27.76 1.95
N GLY A 95 3.33 -28.09 1.60
CA GLY A 95 2.52 -27.18 0.78
C GLY A 95 2.52 -25.79 1.42
N SER A 96 2.45 -24.74 0.60
CA SER A 96 2.24 -23.36 1.07
C SER A 96 1.26 -23.37 2.23
N ALA A 97 1.58 -22.70 3.34
CA ALA A 97 0.71 -22.61 4.50
C ALA A 97 -0.74 -22.42 4.03
N GLU A 98 -1.63 -23.35 4.43
CA GLU A 98 -3.04 -23.28 4.08
C GLU A 98 -3.54 -21.89 4.49
N PRO A 99 -4.14 -21.11 3.57
CA PRO A 99 -4.63 -19.78 3.93
C PRO A 99 -5.63 -19.93 5.07
N GLU A 100 -5.57 -19.02 6.04
CA GLU A 100 -6.47 -18.98 7.18
C GLU A 100 -7.93 -19.10 6.73
N GLU A 101 -8.77 -19.73 7.56
CA GLU A 101 -10.16 -20.05 7.21
C GLU A 101 -10.94 -18.80 6.76
N ASP A 102 -10.68 -17.65 7.39
CA ASP A 102 -11.29 -16.36 7.04
C ASP A 102 -10.83 -15.85 5.67
N THR A 103 -9.56 -16.06 5.30
CA THR A 103 -9.06 -15.73 3.96
C THR A 103 -9.70 -16.60 2.88
N LYS A 104 -10.00 -17.87 3.19
CA LYS A 104 -10.74 -18.74 2.26
C LYS A 104 -12.18 -18.28 2.08
N ARG A 105 -12.89 -18.00 3.17
CA ARG A 105 -14.27 -17.47 3.13
C ARG A 105 -14.35 -16.16 2.36
N ALA A 106 -13.46 -15.21 2.63
CA ALA A 106 -13.42 -13.94 1.92
C ALA A 106 -13.16 -14.08 0.41
N ARG A 107 -12.36 -15.09 -0.01
CA ARG A 107 -12.16 -15.42 -1.42
C ARG A 107 -13.41 -16.00 -2.06
N GLU A 108 -14.15 -16.84 -1.34
CA GLU A 108 -15.43 -17.38 -1.79
C GLU A 108 -16.48 -16.27 -1.93
N ASP A 109 -16.58 -15.37 -0.96
CA ASP A 109 -17.47 -14.20 -1.02
C ASP A 109 -17.14 -13.29 -2.21
N ALA A 110 -15.85 -12.99 -2.42
CA ALA A 110 -15.39 -12.22 -3.57
C ALA A 110 -15.80 -12.89 -4.90
N ARG A 111 -15.70 -14.22 -4.97
CA ARG A 111 -16.14 -14.99 -6.14
C ARG A 111 -17.66 -14.93 -6.32
N CYS A 112 -18.44 -15.07 -5.26
CA CYS A 112 -19.89 -14.95 -5.29
C CYS A 112 -20.33 -13.56 -5.78
N ILE A 113 -19.69 -12.50 -5.28
CA ILE A 113 -19.94 -11.12 -5.74
C ILE A 113 -19.61 -10.99 -7.23
N TRP A 114 -18.45 -11.51 -7.65
CA TRP A 114 -18.02 -11.46 -9.04
C TRP A 114 -19.00 -12.18 -9.97
N GLU A 115 -19.48 -13.37 -9.61
CA GLU A 115 -20.42 -14.17 -10.40
C GLU A 115 -21.81 -13.49 -10.50
N ARG A 116 -22.23 -12.77 -9.45
CA ARG A 116 -23.47 -11.99 -9.44
C ARG A 116 -23.37 -10.66 -10.18
N ALA A 117 -22.17 -10.10 -10.28
CA ALA A 117 -21.94 -8.84 -10.99
C ALA A 117 -22.01 -9.07 -12.51
N MET A 118 -22.64 -8.14 -13.22
CA MET A 118 -22.77 -8.21 -14.68
C MET A 118 -21.67 -7.42 -15.36
N PRO A 119 -21.15 -7.84 -16.52
CA PRO A 119 -20.23 -7.03 -17.29
C PRO A 119 -20.86 -5.67 -17.62
N LEU A 120 -20.16 -4.57 -17.32
CA LEU A 120 -20.74 -3.23 -17.44
C LEU A 120 -21.15 -2.89 -18.89
N TRP A 121 -20.45 -3.47 -19.88
CA TRP A 121 -20.74 -3.31 -21.31
C TRP A 121 -21.86 -4.22 -21.84
N GLU A 122 -22.39 -5.14 -21.02
CA GLU A 122 -23.47 -6.07 -21.36
C GLU A 122 -24.75 -5.80 -20.56
N LEU A 123 -24.87 -4.62 -19.96
CA LEU A 123 -26.11 -4.22 -19.33
C LEU A 123 -27.22 -4.14 -20.41
N LEU A 124 -28.35 -4.79 -20.12
CA LEU A 124 -29.48 -4.90 -21.06
C LEU A 124 -30.14 -3.55 -21.38
N ASP A 125 -29.99 -2.57 -20.49
CA ASP A 125 -30.58 -1.24 -20.58
C ASP A 125 -29.49 -0.20 -20.91
N GLU A 126 -29.62 0.43 -22.08
CA GLU A 126 -28.67 1.43 -22.57
C GLU A 126 -28.73 2.73 -21.75
N GLU A 127 -29.91 3.12 -21.28
CA GLU A 127 -30.06 4.30 -20.40
C GLU A 127 -29.41 4.04 -19.04
N GLU A 128 -29.64 2.85 -18.45
CA GLU A 128 -28.98 2.43 -17.21
C GLU A 128 -27.45 2.44 -17.35
N THR A 129 -26.94 1.98 -18.50
CA THR A 129 -25.52 1.96 -18.80
C THR A 129 -24.94 3.36 -18.86
N GLN A 130 -25.58 4.27 -19.59
CA GLN A 130 -25.12 5.65 -19.73
C GLN A 130 -25.19 6.40 -18.40
N LEU A 131 -26.27 6.22 -17.63
CA LEU A 131 -26.42 6.78 -16.29
C LEU A 131 -25.33 6.28 -15.34
N THR A 132 -25.05 4.97 -15.37
CA THR A 132 -24.00 4.35 -14.55
C THR A 132 -22.64 4.91 -14.95
N LYS A 133 -22.32 4.97 -16.24
CA LYS A 133 -21.05 5.54 -16.71
C LYS A 133 -20.90 7.01 -16.31
N ALA A 134 -21.96 7.81 -16.42
CA ALA A 134 -21.95 9.21 -16.00
C ALA A 134 -21.73 9.35 -14.48
N MET A 135 -22.36 8.50 -13.67
CA MET A 135 -22.23 8.50 -12.22
C MET A 135 -20.79 8.23 -11.74
N PHE A 136 -20.04 7.41 -12.47
CA PHE A 136 -18.63 7.13 -12.18
C PHE A 136 -17.63 8.00 -12.99
N GLY A 137 -18.13 8.97 -13.76
CA GLY A 137 -17.28 9.85 -14.58
C GLY A 137 -16.54 9.12 -15.71
N ILE A 138 -17.05 8.00 -16.19
CA ILE A 138 -16.43 7.13 -17.20
C ILE A 138 -17.19 7.14 -18.54
N SER A 139 -17.99 8.17 -18.84
CA SER A 139 -18.75 8.27 -20.09
C SER A 139 -17.87 8.20 -21.35
N LEU A 140 -16.62 8.66 -21.28
CA LEU A 140 -15.66 8.57 -22.39
C LEU A 140 -14.88 7.24 -22.44
N VAL A 141 -15.04 6.37 -21.43
CA VAL A 141 -14.37 5.06 -21.41
C VAL A 141 -15.16 4.10 -22.30
N ALA A 142 -14.47 3.57 -23.31
CA ALA A 142 -15.02 2.65 -24.29
C ALA A 142 -15.29 1.27 -23.68
N ASP A 143 -16.31 0.59 -24.18
CA ASP A 143 -16.68 -0.77 -23.75
C ASP A 143 -15.57 -1.78 -24.00
N ALA A 144 -14.77 -1.59 -25.05
CA ALA A 144 -13.58 -2.41 -25.30
C ALA A 144 -12.56 -2.31 -24.15
N THR A 145 -12.39 -1.14 -23.54
CA THR A 145 -11.51 -0.93 -22.39
C THR A 145 -12.09 -1.61 -21.14
N LEU A 146 -13.38 -1.40 -20.87
CA LEU A 146 -14.07 -2.06 -19.75
C LEU A 146 -13.97 -3.59 -19.85
N LYS A 147 -14.19 -4.12 -21.06
CA LYS A 147 -14.06 -5.54 -21.37
C LYS A 147 -12.67 -6.06 -21.14
N ARG A 148 -11.66 -5.32 -21.59
CA ARG A 148 -10.25 -5.69 -21.44
C ARG A 148 -9.84 -5.77 -19.98
N PHE A 149 -10.29 -4.84 -19.15
CA PHE A 149 -9.99 -4.81 -17.71
C PHE A 149 -10.95 -5.65 -16.85
N GLY A 150 -12.00 -6.20 -17.45
CA GLY A 150 -12.98 -7.03 -16.75
C GLY A 150 -13.85 -6.23 -15.76
N VAL A 151 -14.22 -4.98 -16.05
CA VAL A 151 -15.05 -4.21 -15.10
C VAL A 151 -16.49 -4.69 -15.11
N ARG A 152 -17.01 -5.02 -13.93
CA ARG A 152 -18.42 -5.43 -13.75
C ARG A 152 -19.20 -4.41 -12.94
N TYR A 153 -20.52 -4.57 -12.91
CA TYR A 153 -21.45 -3.75 -12.15
C TYR A 153 -22.37 -4.63 -11.32
N LEU A 154 -22.46 -4.32 -10.03
CA LEU A 154 -23.36 -4.97 -9.08
C LEU A 154 -24.57 -4.07 -8.83
N ARG A 155 -25.69 -4.37 -9.49
CA ARG A 155 -26.94 -3.58 -9.42
C ARG A 155 -27.45 -3.38 -7.99
N THR A 156 -27.42 -4.43 -7.16
CA THR A 156 -27.96 -4.39 -5.79
C THR A 156 -27.25 -3.37 -4.90
N ALA A 157 -25.94 -3.18 -5.12
CA ALA A 157 -25.11 -2.24 -4.37
C ALA A 157 -24.81 -0.95 -5.17
N LYS A 158 -25.35 -0.81 -6.39
CA LYS A 158 -25.02 0.28 -7.34
C LYS A 158 -23.51 0.56 -7.43
N SER A 159 -22.72 -0.52 -7.48
CA SER A 159 -21.26 -0.44 -7.34
C SER A 159 -20.54 -1.02 -8.56
N LEU A 160 -19.47 -0.36 -9.00
CA LEU A 160 -18.50 -0.97 -9.91
C LEU A 160 -17.71 -2.04 -9.18
N VAL A 161 -17.40 -3.13 -9.86
CA VAL A 161 -16.65 -4.28 -9.33
C VAL A 161 -15.41 -4.49 -10.19
N PHE A 162 -14.24 -4.30 -9.58
CA PHE A 162 -12.93 -4.49 -10.18
C PHE A 162 -12.34 -5.84 -9.73
N PRO A 163 -12.00 -6.74 -10.65
CA PRO A 163 -11.46 -8.04 -10.28
C PRO A 163 -9.98 -7.96 -9.93
N TRP A 164 -9.59 -8.70 -8.90
CA TRP A 164 -8.21 -9.02 -8.61
C TRP A 164 -7.91 -10.42 -9.09
N LEU A 165 -7.38 -10.49 -10.31
CA LEU A 165 -7.12 -11.73 -11.00
C LEU A 165 -5.75 -12.30 -10.62
N SER A 166 -5.70 -13.61 -10.41
CA SER A 166 -4.46 -14.36 -10.23
C SER A 166 -3.59 -14.25 -11.49
N PRO A 167 -2.30 -13.89 -11.36
CA PRO A 167 -1.38 -13.80 -12.50
C PRO A 167 -1.15 -15.14 -13.22
N ARG A 168 -1.40 -16.28 -12.55
CA ARG A 168 -1.11 -17.62 -13.06
C ARG A 168 -2.21 -18.18 -13.97
N ASP A 169 -3.45 -18.09 -13.51
CA ASP A 169 -4.61 -18.78 -14.10
C ASP A 169 -5.77 -17.83 -14.42
N GLY A 170 -5.66 -16.53 -14.11
CA GLY A 170 -6.73 -15.57 -14.31
C GLY A 170 -7.94 -15.78 -13.40
N SER A 171 -7.83 -16.63 -12.37
CA SER A 171 -8.91 -16.83 -11.39
C SER A 171 -9.14 -15.57 -10.55
N VAL A 172 -10.39 -15.28 -10.19
CA VAL A 172 -10.70 -14.17 -9.28
C VAL A 172 -10.27 -14.57 -7.87
N ARG A 173 -9.35 -13.79 -7.30
CA ARG A 173 -8.84 -13.95 -5.93
C ARG A 173 -9.35 -12.88 -4.98
N GLY A 174 -9.93 -11.82 -5.53
CA GLY A 174 -10.57 -10.75 -4.79
C GLY A 174 -11.33 -9.82 -5.72
N VAL A 175 -12.09 -8.91 -5.13
CA VAL A 175 -12.82 -7.85 -5.80
C VAL A 175 -12.68 -6.56 -5.01
N LYS A 176 -12.60 -5.43 -5.73
CA LYS A 176 -12.79 -4.11 -5.16
C LYS A 176 -14.11 -3.55 -5.67
N LEU A 177 -14.97 -3.12 -4.75
CA LEU A 177 -16.22 -2.46 -5.04
C LEU A 177 -16.06 -0.95 -4.86
N VAL A 178 -16.59 -0.19 -5.80
CA VAL A 178 -16.67 1.28 -5.70
C VAL A 178 -18.13 1.67 -5.88
N ALA A 179 -18.75 2.12 -4.80
CA ALA A 179 -20.09 2.69 -4.80
C ALA A 179 -20.01 4.20 -5.03
N ALA A 180 -21.00 4.77 -5.72
CA ALA A 180 -21.14 6.20 -5.86
C ALA A 180 -22.37 6.68 -5.08
N GLU A 181 -22.15 7.51 -4.07
CA GLU A 181 -23.17 8.17 -3.28
C GLU A 181 -23.27 9.63 -3.72
N ARG A 182 -24.49 10.10 -4.02
CA ARG A 182 -24.72 11.53 -4.32
C ARG A 182 -24.97 12.27 -3.01
N GLN A 183 -24.12 13.25 -2.69
CA GLN A 183 -24.37 14.20 -1.61
C GLN A 183 -24.35 15.61 -2.19
N GLU A 184 -25.51 16.27 -2.17
CA GLU A 184 -25.90 17.66 -2.48
C GLU A 184 -25.17 18.46 -3.59
N ASP A 185 -23.87 18.30 -3.85
CA ASP A 185 -23.12 18.85 -4.99
C ASP A 185 -21.88 18.01 -5.45
N ALA A 186 -21.56 16.88 -4.79
CA ALA A 186 -20.41 16.03 -5.14
C ALA A 186 -20.73 14.52 -5.06
N ALA A 187 -20.11 13.73 -5.93
CA ALA A 187 -20.14 12.28 -5.85
C ALA A 187 -19.11 11.81 -4.82
N LEU A 188 -19.57 11.23 -3.71
CA LEU A 188 -18.71 10.51 -2.78
C LEU A 188 -18.55 9.07 -3.26
N TYR A 189 -17.31 8.62 -3.36
CA TYR A 189 -16.99 7.25 -3.73
C TYR A 189 -16.62 6.47 -2.48
N VAL A 190 -17.36 5.40 -2.19
CA VAL A 190 -17.08 4.49 -1.09
C VAL A 190 -16.43 3.23 -1.66
N GLU A 191 -15.23 2.92 -1.18
CA GLU A 191 -14.45 1.78 -1.64
C GLU A 191 -14.53 0.64 -0.61
N GLN A 192 -14.78 -0.58 -1.08
CA GLN A 192 -14.73 -1.80 -0.27
C GLN A 192 -13.91 -2.86 -0.98
N THR A 193 -13.15 -3.66 -0.25
CA THR A 193 -12.20 -4.60 -0.84
C THR A 193 -12.28 -5.96 -0.16
N LEU A 194 -12.39 -7.02 -0.96
CA LEU A 194 -12.53 -8.40 -0.50
C LEU A 194 -11.55 -9.32 -1.25
N PRO A 195 -10.69 -10.10 -0.58
CA PRO A 195 -10.39 -10.03 0.85
C PRO A 195 -9.77 -8.67 1.22
N ARG A 196 -9.74 -8.34 2.51
CA ARG A 196 -9.26 -7.03 2.99
C ARG A 196 -7.86 -6.69 2.47
N PRO A 197 -7.53 -5.39 2.28
CA PRO A 197 -6.26 -4.98 1.70
C PRO A 197 -5.00 -5.49 2.42
N GLY A 198 -5.10 -5.81 3.72
CA GLY A 198 -4.01 -6.41 4.50
C GLY A 198 -3.72 -7.87 4.13
N SER A 199 -4.73 -8.62 3.69
CA SER A 199 -4.70 -10.08 3.53
C SER A 199 -4.39 -10.54 2.10
N TYR A 200 -4.45 -9.64 1.11
CA TYR A 200 -4.12 -10.01 -0.27
C TYR A 200 -3.61 -8.84 -1.09
N ARG A 201 -2.49 -9.06 -1.80
CA ARG A 201 -1.69 -8.00 -2.41
C ARG A 201 -1.61 -8.21 -3.92
N ASN A 202 -2.46 -7.54 -4.68
CA ASN A 202 -2.50 -7.63 -6.14
C ASN A 202 -2.42 -6.23 -6.79
N LEU A 203 -2.08 -6.19 -8.09
CA LEU A 203 -2.10 -4.99 -8.93
C LEU A 203 -3.21 -5.13 -9.96
N PHE A 204 -4.14 -4.18 -10.00
CA PHE A 204 -5.18 -4.18 -11.02
C PHE A 204 -4.56 -3.93 -12.40
N GLY A 205 -4.95 -4.73 -13.39
CA GLY A 205 -4.36 -4.73 -14.73
C GLY A 205 -3.18 -5.68 -14.92
N LEU A 206 -2.71 -6.37 -13.87
CA LEU A 206 -1.53 -7.24 -13.94
C LEU A 206 -1.60 -8.37 -15.00
N PRO A 207 -2.72 -9.06 -15.21
CA PRO A 207 -2.84 -10.06 -16.28
C PRO A 207 -2.74 -9.49 -17.70
N LEU A 208 -2.89 -8.17 -17.86
CA LEU A 208 -2.78 -7.50 -19.16
C LEU A 208 -1.34 -7.19 -19.55
N ILE A 209 -0.40 -7.36 -18.61
CA ILE A 209 1.01 -7.10 -18.82
C ILE A 209 1.65 -8.27 -19.55
N SER A 210 2.30 -7.97 -20.67
CA SER A 210 3.13 -8.90 -21.41
C SER A 210 4.56 -8.91 -20.87
N ARG A 211 5.24 -10.06 -20.97
CA ARG A 211 6.69 -10.16 -20.69
C ARG A 211 7.57 -9.26 -21.57
N ARG A 212 7.02 -8.76 -22.68
CA ARG A 212 7.71 -7.82 -23.59
C ARG A 212 7.60 -6.37 -23.14
N ASP A 213 6.71 -6.08 -22.20
CA ASP A 213 6.48 -4.72 -21.72
C ASP A 213 7.65 -4.29 -20.83
N THR A 214 8.42 -3.33 -21.32
CA THR A 214 9.56 -2.77 -20.57
C THR A 214 9.21 -1.50 -19.81
N GLU A 215 7.99 -1.00 -19.98
CA GLU A 215 7.54 0.27 -19.40
C GLU A 215 6.11 0.13 -18.87
N VAL A 216 5.81 0.83 -17.78
CA VAL A 216 4.48 0.81 -17.15
C VAL A 216 4.16 2.16 -16.52
N VAL A 217 2.87 2.48 -16.46
CA VAL A 217 2.33 3.59 -15.66
C VAL A 217 1.63 3.03 -14.42
N LEU A 218 1.99 3.55 -13.25
CA LEU A 218 1.35 3.24 -11.97
C LEU A 218 0.38 4.35 -11.58
N THR A 219 -0.87 3.96 -11.29
CA THR A 219 -1.94 4.87 -10.85
C THR A 219 -2.40 4.55 -9.43
N GLY A 220 -3.08 5.51 -8.81
CA GLY A 220 -3.69 5.33 -7.49
C GLY A 220 -5.09 4.69 -7.53
N ARG A 221 -5.78 4.74 -8.66
CA ARG A 221 -7.14 4.19 -8.85
C ARG A 221 -7.26 3.37 -10.13
N GLU A 222 -8.18 2.42 -10.10
CA GLU A 222 -8.49 1.50 -11.20
C GLU A 222 -9.03 2.24 -12.42
N LEU A 223 -9.91 3.23 -12.20
CA LEU A 223 -10.48 4.05 -13.27
C LEU A 223 -9.41 4.86 -14.02
N ASP A 224 -8.42 5.38 -13.28
CA ASP A 224 -7.31 6.14 -13.85
C ASP A 224 -6.41 5.25 -14.73
N ALA A 225 -6.17 4.00 -14.31
CA ALA A 225 -5.43 3.02 -15.11
C ALA A 225 -6.13 2.70 -16.45
N MET A 226 -7.46 2.56 -16.41
CA MET A 226 -8.24 2.32 -17.63
C MET A 226 -8.22 3.51 -18.58
N ALA A 227 -8.41 4.72 -18.06
CA ALA A 227 -8.37 5.95 -18.85
C ALA A 227 -7.02 6.12 -19.56
N LEU A 228 -5.91 5.88 -18.84
CA LEU A 228 -4.57 5.94 -19.41
C LEU A 228 -4.33 4.88 -20.47
N HIS A 229 -4.71 3.64 -20.20
CA HIS A 229 -4.52 2.57 -21.16
C HIS A 229 -5.29 2.83 -22.45
N GLN A 230 -6.54 3.31 -22.35
CA GLN A 230 -7.35 3.68 -23.50
C GLN A 230 -6.71 4.81 -24.32
N ALA A 231 -6.25 5.87 -23.66
CA ALA A 231 -5.75 7.06 -24.34
C ALA A 231 -4.34 6.90 -24.93
N THR A 232 -3.52 6.02 -24.35
CA THR A 232 -2.08 5.94 -24.67
C THR A 232 -1.63 4.58 -25.19
N GLY A 233 -2.41 3.52 -24.94
CA GLY A 233 -2.02 2.14 -25.22
C GLY A 233 -0.91 1.59 -24.32
N VAL A 234 -0.37 2.41 -23.41
CA VAL A 234 0.73 2.01 -22.51
C VAL A 234 0.19 1.03 -21.46
N PRO A 235 0.97 0.00 -21.06
CA PRO A 235 0.63 -0.86 -19.94
C PRO A 235 0.43 -0.04 -18.66
N CYS A 236 -0.70 -0.22 -17.99
CA CYS A 236 -1.08 0.54 -16.80
C CYS A 236 -1.47 -0.43 -15.67
N LEU A 237 -1.02 -0.12 -14.45
CA LEU A 237 -1.37 -0.85 -13.24
C LEU A 237 -1.88 0.11 -12.17
N SER A 238 -2.91 -0.30 -11.42
CA SER A 238 -3.36 0.46 -10.25
C SER A 238 -2.90 -0.20 -8.95
N LEU A 239 -2.48 0.63 -8.00
CA LEU A 239 -2.13 0.21 -6.65
C LEU A 239 -3.41 -0.10 -5.85
N PRO A 240 -3.44 -1.18 -5.06
CA PRO A 240 -4.64 -1.60 -4.33
C PRO A 240 -5.03 -0.61 -3.22
N ARG A 241 -4.04 0.08 -2.63
CA ARG A 241 -4.22 1.11 -1.58
C ARG A 241 -3.86 2.51 -2.07
N GLY A 242 -3.95 2.74 -3.38
CA GLY A 242 -3.66 4.03 -3.99
C GLY A 242 -2.32 4.65 -3.54
N PRO A 243 -2.29 5.98 -3.24
CA PRO A 243 -1.08 6.65 -2.77
C PRO A 243 -0.73 6.36 -1.30
N THR A 244 -1.56 5.61 -0.55
CA THR A 244 -1.35 5.38 0.88
C THR A 244 -0.17 4.46 1.17
N CYS A 245 -0.03 3.36 0.41
CA CYS A 245 1.06 2.41 0.63
C CYS A 245 1.38 1.57 -0.62
N LEU A 246 2.68 1.33 -0.84
CA LEU A 246 3.22 0.37 -1.80
C LEU A 246 3.93 -0.77 -1.04
N PRO A 247 3.24 -1.90 -0.79
CA PRO A 247 3.83 -3.05 -0.10
C PRO A 247 5.03 -3.67 -0.83
N PRO A 248 6.11 -4.05 -0.13
CA PRO A 248 7.28 -4.70 -0.74
C PRO A 248 6.97 -5.97 -1.55
N SER A 249 5.95 -6.72 -1.18
CA SER A 249 5.53 -7.93 -1.91
C SER A 249 4.98 -7.65 -3.32
N LEU A 250 4.65 -6.40 -3.65
CA LEU A 250 4.25 -6.02 -5.00
C LEU A 250 5.44 -5.69 -5.90
N LEU A 251 6.63 -5.43 -5.32
CA LEU A 251 7.83 -5.05 -6.06
C LEU A 251 8.31 -6.11 -7.06
N PRO A 252 8.22 -7.43 -6.78
CA PRO A 252 8.54 -8.48 -7.75
C PRO A 252 7.80 -8.35 -9.09
N TYR A 253 6.52 -7.95 -9.07
CA TYR A 253 5.73 -7.76 -10.29
C TYR A 253 6.19 -6.55 -11.11
N LEU A 254 6.93 -5.63 -10.48
CA LEU A 254 7.44 -4.41 -11.08
C LEU A 254 8.91 -4.53 -11.54
N GLU A 255 9.58 -5.65 -11.28
CA GLU A 255 10.99 -5.86 -11.62
C GLU A 255 11.27 -5.90 -13.13
N GLN A 256 10.32 -6.38 -13.94
CA GLN A 256 10.52 -6.47 -15.39
C GLN A 256 10.62 -5.10 -16.09
N PHE A 257 10.09 -4.04 -15.48
CA PHE A 257 10.01 -2.73 -16.11
C PHE A 257 11.31 -1.94 -15.96
N LYS A 258 11.85 -1.51 -17.09
CA LYS A 258 13.02 -0.62 -17.17
C LYS A 258 12.65 0.85 -16.92
N ARG A 259 11.39 1.22 -17.14
CA ARG A 259 10.85 2.57 -16.87
C ARG A 259 9.50 2.47 -16.19
N ILE A 260 9.34 3.20 -15.09
CA ILE A 260 8.08 3.25 -14.33
C ILE A 260 7.67 4.72 -14.22
N THR A 261 6.50 5.07 -14.75
CA THR A 261 5.91 6.40 -14.57
C THR A 261 4.86 6.36 -13.47
N LEU A 262 4.97 7.21 -12.47
CA LEU A 262 4.03 7.31 -11.36
C LEU A 262 3.10 8.51 -11.59
N TRP A 263 1.81 8.25 -11.71
CA TRP A 263 0.74 9.27 -11.78
C TRP A 263 -0.37 8.86 -10.81
N LEU A 264 -0.10 9.07 -9.52
CA LEU A 264 -0.92 8.52 -8.44
C LEU A 264 -2.16 9.36 -8.11
N GLY A 265 -2.20 10.61 -8.54
CA GLY A 265 -3.27 11.56 -8.25
C GLY A 265 -2.91 12.97 -8.71
N ASP A 266 -3.65 13.92 -8.18
CA ASP A 266 -3.67 15.36 -8.49
C ASP A 266 -3.35 16.25 -7.28
N ASP A 267 -3.12 15.65 -6.11
CA ASP A 267 -2.81 16.37 -4.88
C ASP A 267 -1.33 16.20 -4.47
N LEU A 268 -0.89 17.06 -3.54
CA LEU A 268 0.48 17.00 -3.02
C LEU A 268 0.77 15.69 -2.28
N ARG A 269 -0.24 15.06 -1.67
CA ARG A 269 -0.09 13.78 -0.96
C ARG A 269 0.32 12.67 -1.93
N ALA A 270 -0.36 12.57 -3.07
CA ALA A 270 -0.04 11.64 -4.14
C ALA A 270 1.34 11.91 -4.74
N TRP A 271 1.74 13.18 -4.85
CA TRP A 271 3.08 13.57 -5.28
C TRP A 271 4.17 13.12 -4.32
N GLU A 272 3.97 13.33 -3.01
CA GLU A 272 4.90 12.85 -1.98
C GLU A 272 4.96 11.32 -1.92
N ALA A 273 3.82 10.64 -2.03
CA ALA A 273 3.75 9.19 -2.13
C ALA A 273 4.53 8.67 -3.34
N ALA A 274 4.39 9.33 -4.50
CA ALA A 274 5.12 8.96 -5.71
C ALA A 274 6.64 9.09 -5.52
N LYS A 275 7.11 10.15 -4.83
CA LYS A 275 8.53 10.30 -4.45
C LYS A 275 8.99 9.19 -3.51
N LEU A 276 8.17 8.79 -2.53
CA LEU A 276 8.49 7.71 -1.60
C LEU A 276 8.56 6.34 -2.32
N PHE A 277 7.57 6.04 -3.14
CA PHE A 277 7.48 4.79 -3.90
C PHE A 277 8.62 4.67 -4.91
N ALA A 278 9.05 5.77 -5.53
CA ALA A 278 10.22 5.79 -6.41
C ALA A 278 11.51 5.35 -5.71
N ARG A 279 11.65 5.57 -4.39
CA ARG A 279 12.82 5.08 -3.62
C ARG A 279 12.82 3.56 -3.53
N LYS A 280 11.66 2.94 -3.25
CA LYS A 280 11.47 1.47 -3.24
C LYS A 280 11.71 0.86 -4.62
N LEU A 281 11.22 1.55 -5.65
CA LEU A 281 11.27 1.08 -7.03
C LEU A 281 12.60 1.36 -7.75
N ASN A 282 13.64 1.84 -7.06
CA ASN A 282 14.86 2.39 -7.66
C ASN A 282 14.60 3.68 -8.46
N VAL A 283 14.98 4.79 -7.84
CA VAL A 283 14.73 6.16 -8.30
C VAL A 283 15.19 6.42 -9.75
N LYS A 284 16.24 5.74 -10.23
CA LYS A 284 16.82 5.98 -11.56
C LYS A 284 15.91 5.54 -12.71
N ARG A 285 14.98 4.61 -12.46
CA ARG A 285 14.01 4.16 -13.49
C ARG A 285 12.63 4.77 -13.34
N CYS A 286 12.44 5.65 -12.36
CA CYS A 286 11.16 6.26 -12.07
C CYS A 286 11.04 7.66 -12.67
N SER A 287 9.88 7.95 -13.25
CA SER A 287 9.43 9.29 -13.62
C SER A 287 8.13 9.60 -12.90
N LEU A 288 7.92 10.85 -12.52
CA LEU A 288 6.78 11.30 -11.73
C LEU A 288 5.98 12.32 -12.55
N VAL A 289 4.67 12.13 -12.65
CA VAL A 289 3.76 13.17 -13.16
C VAL A 289 3.43 14.09 -12.01
N ARG A 290 3.66 15.39 -12.23
CA ARG A 290 3.47 16.41 -11.20
C ARG A 290 2.00 16.87 -11.16
N PRO A 291 1.38 16.99 -9.98
CA PRO A 291 0.08 17.62 -9.85
C PRO A 291 0.14 19.12 -10.16
N GLY A 292 -0.94 19.66 -10.73
CA GLY A 292 -1.12 21.10 -10.95
C GLY A 292 -2.44 21.41 -11.62
N ASP A 293 -2.82 22.69 -11.69
CA ASP A 293 -4.15 23.13 -12.17
C ASP A 293 -4.50 22.65 -13.59
N GLN A 294 -3.49 22.41 -14.44
CA GLN A 294 -3.65 21.90 -15.81
C GLN A 294 -3.38 20.39 -15.94
N LEU A 295 -3.10 19.70 -14.83
CA LEU A 295 -2.72 18.30 -14.76
C LEU A 295 -3.59 17.60 -13.70
N PRO A 296 -4.90 17.42 -14.00
CA PRO A 296 -5.81 16.71 -13.11
C PRO A 296 -5.49 15.21 -13.11
N ARG A 297 -6.29 14.42 -12.39
CA ARG A 297 -6.16 12.96 -12.40
C ARG A 297 -6.34 12.38 -13.80
N PRO A 298 -5.81 11.19 -14.11
CA PRO A 298 -5.87 10.66 -15.47
C PRO A 298 -7.28 10.52 -16.06
N LEU A 299 -8.27 10.08 -15.28
CA LEU A 299 -9.66 10.02 -15.75
C LEU A 299 -10.23 11.40 -16.08
N GLU A 300 -9.98 12.38 -15.21
CA GLU A 300 -10.43 13.76 -15.41
C GLU A 300 -9.73 14.42 -16.60
N ALA A 301 -8.43 14.15 -16.78
CA ALA A 301 -7.68 14.60 -17.94
C ALA A 301 -8.27 14.04 -19.24
N LEU A 302 -8.72 12.79 -19.24
CA LEU A 302 -9.42 12.19 -20.37
C LEU A 302 -10.76 12.91 -20.62
N ASN A 303 -11.54 13.16 -19.57
CA ASN A 303 -12.83 13.86 -19.63
C ASN A 303 -12.70 15.30 -20.13
N GLN A 304 -11.59 15.97 -19.84
CA GLN A 304 -11.27 17.31 -20.34
C GLN A 304 -10.65 17.32 -21.75
N GLY A 305 -10.44 16.16 -22.37
CA GLY A 305 -9.85 16.05 -23.71
C GLY A 305 -8.35 16.40 -23.75
N LEU A 306 -7.65 16.32 -22.62
CA LEU A 306 -6.21 16.58 -22.56
C LEU A 306 -5.42 15.45 -23.26
N ASN A 307 -4.23 15.78 -23.75
CA ASN A 307 -3.37 14.79 -24.39
C ASN A 307 -2.53 14.03 -23.35
N LEU A 308 -3.06 12.90 -22.86
CA LEU A 308 -2.41 12.06 -21.85
C LEU A 308 -1.02 11.56 -22.29
N THR A 309 -0.82 11.30 -23.59
CA THR A 309 0.50 10.89 -24.12
C THR A 309 1.54 12.00 -23.97
N LYS A 310 1.14 13.25 -24.22
CA LYS A 310 2.00 14.42 -24.02
C LYS A 310 2.34 14.60 -22.53
N ILE A 311 1.35 14.41 -21.65
CA ILE A 311 1.54 14.49 -20.19
C ILE A 311 2.56 13.45 -19.70
N LEU A 312 2.39 12.18 -20.10
CA LEU A 312 3.33 11.11 -19.74
C LEU A 312 4.76 11.39 -20.24
N ARG A 313 4.90 11.97 -21.44
CA ARG A 313 6.22 12.36 -21.98
C ARG A 313 6.86 13.52 -21.22
N SER A 314 6.05 14.36 -20.58
CA SER A 314 6.53 15.46 -19.72
C SER A 314 6.80 15.05 -18.28
N ALA A 315 6.62 13.78 -17.92
CA ALA A 315 6.90 13.27 -16.58
C ALA A 315 8.37 13.55 -16.18
N LEU A 316 8.56 14.02 -14.95
CA LEU A 316 9.85 14.43 -14.43
C LEU A 316 10.63 13.22 -13.92
N PRO A 317 11.93 13.07 -14.22
CA PRO A 317 12.74 12.03 -13.61
C PRO A 317 12.72 12.14 -12.08
N ALA A 318 12.52 11.01 -11.38
CA ALA A 318 12.54 10.97 -9.92
C ALA A 318 13.95 11.19 -9.36
N SER A 319 14.99 10.93 -10.17
CA SER A 319 16.39 11.05 -9.75
C SER A 319 16.79 12.50 -9.61
N HIS A 320 17.06 12.91 -8.38
CA HIS A 320 17.57 14.22 -8.08
C HIS A 320 19.06 14.14 -7.75
N LYS A 321 19.88 14.99 -8.36
CA LYS A 321 21.32 15.11 -8.01
C LYS A 321 21.41 15.76 -6.62
N SER A 322 22.35 15.33 -5.78
CA SER A 322 22.51 15.78 -4.39
C SER A 322 22.70 17.30 -4.19
N ILE A 323 22.78 18.07 -5.28
CA ILE A 323 22.85 19.53 -5.30
C ILE A 323 21.90 20.03 -6.40
N VAL A 324 21.06 21.01 -6.06
CA VAL A 324 20.17 21.72 -6.99
C VAL A 324 20.39 23.21 -6.99
N SER A 325 20.16 23.80 -8.15
CA SER A 325 19.98 25.24 -8.31
C SER A 325 18.52 25.65 -8.11
N PHE A 326 18.28 26.90 -7.72
CA PHE A 326 16.91 27.46 -7.68
C PHE A 326 16.19 27.32 -9.02
N ARG A 327 16.92 27.38 -10.16
CA ARG A 327 16.33 27.16 -11.49
C ARG A 327 15.63 25.80 -11.61
N GLN A 328 16.16 24.77 -10.94
CA GLN A 328 15.59 23.42 -10.92
C GLN A 328 14.44 23.30 -9.90
N LEU A 329 14.47 24.10 -8.83
CA LEU A 329 13.43 24.15 -7.79
C LEU A 329 12.30 25.12 -8.12
N ARG A 330 12.47 26.04 -9.07
CA ARG A 330 11.55 27.15 -9.36
C ARG A 330 10.12 26.67 -9.55
N GLU A 331 9.96 25.61 -10.33
CA GLU A 331 8.66 25.01 -10.57
C GLU A 331 8.11 24.38 -9.29
N GLU A 332 8.91 23.62 -8.54
CA GLU A 332 8.52 23.00 -7.26
C GLU A 332 8.01 24.06 -6.27
N VAL A 333 8.80 25.10 -6.06
CA VAL A 333 8.46 26.26 -5.23
C VAL A 333 7.18 26.93 -5.71
N PHE A 334 7.00 27.15 -7.01
CA PHE A 334 5.76 27.72 -7.54
C PHE A 334 4.53 26.87 -7.19
N GLY A 335 4.62 25.55 -7.37
CA GLY A 335 3.50 24.66 -7.04
C GLY A 335 3.25 24.54 -5.54
N GLU A 336 4.26 24.66 -4.68
CA GLU A 336 4.05 24.79 -3.23
C GLU A 336 3.34 26.10 -2.87
N LEU A 337 3.69 27.20 -3.53
CA LEU A 337 3.04 28.49 -3.32
C LEU A 337 1.59 28.51 -3.80
N VAL A 338 1.30 27.89 -4.96
CA VAL A 338 -0.08 27.73 -5.47
C VAL A 338 -0.89 26.83 -4.53
N ASN A 339 -0.29 25.74 -4.03
CA ASN A 339 -0.94 24.78 -3.16
C ASN A 339 -0.63 25.00 -1.67
N ALA A 340 -0.50 26.27 -1.24
CA ALA A 340 -0.06 26.62 0.11
C ALA A 340 -0.91 25.94 1.21
N GLU A 341 -2.22 25.75 0.97
CA GLU A 341 -3.10 25.04 1.90
C GLU A 341 -2.82 23.54 2.00
N GLN A 342 -2.40 22.88 0.91
CA GLN A 342 -2.04 21.46 0.91
C GLN A 342 -0.66 21.24 1.54
N VAL A 343 0.25 22.22 1.39
CA VAL A 343 1.60 22.22 2.00
C VAL A 343 1.54 22.47 3.52
N ALA A 344 0.48 23.11 4.02
CA ALA A 344 0.34 23.42 5.44
C ALA A 344 0.33 22.18 6.37
N GLY A 345 0.16 21.00 5.79
CA GLY A 345 0.11 19.71 6.47
C GLY A 345 -1.30 19.13 6.48
N VAL A 346 -1.44 17.94 7.05
CA VAL A 346 -2.74 17.29 7.22
C VAL A 346 -3.49 18.00 8.35
N LYS A 347 -4.52 18.77 7.99
CA LYS A 347 -5.40 19.45 8.96
C LYS A 347 -6.20 18.40 9.74
N TRP A 348 -6.28 18.53 11.06
CA TRP A 348 -7.11 17.64 11.87
C TRP A 348 -8.59 17.90 11.65
N ALA A 349 -9.39 16.88 11.38
CA ALA A 349 -10.83 17.04 11.18
C ALA A 349 -11.55 17.26 12.52
N ARG A 350 -11.17 16.49 13.54
CA ARG A 350 -11.72 16.55 14.91
C ARG A 350 -11.18 17.72 15.74
N PHE A 351 -10.11 18.39 15.30
CA PHE A 351 -9.48 19.50 16.04
C PHE A 351 -9.31 20.80 15.23
N PRO A 352 -10.40 21.50 14.85
CA PRO A 352 -10.31 22.73 14.06
C PRO A 352 -9.50 23.85 14.71
N GLU A 353 -9.59 24.02 16.03
CA GLU A 353 -8.82 25.05 16.76
C GLU A 353 -7.32 24.76 16.75
N LEU A 354 -6.94 23.47 16.81
CA LEU A 354 -5.53 23.07 16.72
C LEU A 354 -4.94 23.45 15.35
N ASN A 355 -5.73 23.34 14.28
CA ASN A 355 -5.32 23.81 12.95
C ASN A 355 -5.06 25.31 12.91
N LYS A 356 -5.78 26.13 13.68
CA LYS A 356 -5.53 27.59 13.71
C LYS A 356 -4.14 27.90 14.29
N LEU A 357 -3.73 27.11 15.29
CA LEU A 357 -2.46 27.27 16.01
C LEU A 357 -1.28 26.61 15.28
N LEU A 358 -1.40 25.33 14.95
CA LEU A 358 -0.30 24.50 14.42
C LEU A 358 -0.30 24.38 12.88
N LYS A 359 -1.38 24.82 12.22
CA LYS A 359 -1.60 24.75 10.77
C LYS A 359 -1.72 23.34 10.17
N GLY A 360 -1.76 22.29 10.99
CA GLY A 360 -1.89 20.90 10.57
C GLY A 360 -0.64 20.07 10.90
N HIS A 361 -0.71 18.76 10.66
CA HIS A 361 0.41 17.82 10.83
C HIS A 361 1.35 17.90 9.62
N ARG A 362 2.62 18.31 9.83
CA ARG A 362 3.64 18.34 8.77
C ARG A 362 4.70 17.27 8.99
N ARG A 363 5.12 16.65 7.88
CA ARG A 363 6.16 15.63 7.89
C ARG A 363 7.51 16.24 8.22
N GLY A 364 8.32 15.52 8.98
CA GLY A 364 9.66 15.95 9.40
C GLY A 364 9.69 16.82 10.66
N GLU A 365 8.53 17.18 11.22
CA GLU A 365 8.46 17.85 12.51
C GLU A 365 8.55 16.86 13.67
N LEU A 366 9.16 17.31 14.78
CA LEU A 366 9.16 16.61 16.06
C LEU A 366 8.28 17.38 17.04
N THR A 367 7.12 16.81 17.38
CA THR A 367 6.18 17.39 18.33
C THR A 367 6.35 16.75 19.70
N ILE A 368 6.64 17.55 20.72
CA ILE A 368 6.73 17.09 22.11
C ILE A 368 5.42 17.46 22.82
N PHE A 369 4.68 16.43 23.26
CA PHE A 369 3.48 16.61 24.07
C PHE A 369 3.77 16.25 25.53
N THR A 370 3.56 17.21 26.44
CA THR A 370 3.94 17.07 27.86
C THR A 370 2.85 17.58 28.79
N GLY A 371 2.86 17.10 30.04
CA GLY A 371 1.86 17.37 31.05
C GLY A 371 1.92 16.38 32.22
N PRO A 372 1.30 16.68 33.36
CA PRO A 372 1.34 15.82 34.54
C PRO A 372 0.72 14.44 34.29
N THR A 373 1.08 13.45 35.10
CA THR A 373 0.46 12.12 35.04
C THR A 373 -1.04 12.22 35.30
N GLY A 374 -1.84 11.46 34.54
CA GLY A 374 -3.30 11.50 34.65
C GLY A 374 -3.97 12.69 33.96
N SER A 375 -3.24 13.60 33.31
CA SER A 375 -3.83 14.75 32.61
C SER A 375 -4.49 14.43 31.25
N GLY A 376 -4.58 13.14 30.89
CA GLY A 376 -5.18 12.70 29.62
C GLY A 376 -4.27 12.75 28.39
N LYS A 377 -2.93 12.75 28.56
CA LYS A 377 -1.98 12.83 27.42
C LYS A 377 -2.17 11.73 26.39
N THR A 378 -2.10 10.48 26.84
CA THR A 378 -2.28 9.31 25.97
C THR A 378 -3.63 9.31 25.30
N THR A 379 -4.70 9.70 26.03
CA THR A 379 -6.06 9.82 25.49
C THR A 379 -6.16 10.89 24.40
N PHE A 380 -5.50 12.03 24.57
CA PHE A 380 -5.48 13.07 23.55
C PHE A 380 -4.67 12.65 22.32
N ILE A 381 -3.48 12.09 22.53
CA ILE A 381 -2.60 11.67 21.42
C ILE A 381 -3.21 10.49 20.65
N SER A 382 -3.94 9.59 21.32
CA SER A 382 -4.68 8.49 20.67
C SER A 382 -5.75 9.03 19.72
N GLU A 383 -6.54 10.01 20.17
CA GLU A 383 -7.55 10.68 19.35
C GLU A 383 -6.93 11.46 18.19
N TYR A 384 -5.85 12.21 18.46
CA TYR A 384 -5.08 12.97 17.48
C TYR A 384 -4.52 12.08 16.38
N ALA A 385 -3.93 10.94 16.76
CA ALA A 385 -3.33 10.02 15.80
C ALA A 385 -4.41 9.30 14.99
N LEU A 386 -5.53 8.96 15.63
CA LEU A 386 -6.67 8.33 14.98
C LEU A 386 -7.28 9.24 13.90
N ASP A 387 -7.44 10.54 14.17
CA ASP A 387 -7.90 11.51 13.18
C ASP A 387 -7.01 11.53 11.93
N LEU A 388 -5.68 11.46 12.11
CA LEU A 388 -4.73 11.35 11.00
C LEU A 388 -4.86 10.01 10.25
N CYS A 389 -5.00 8.89 10.97
CA CYS A 389 -5.22 7.57 10.37
C CYS A 389 -6.48 7.53 9.49
N MET A 390 -7.59 8.09 9.98
CA MET A 390 -8.85 8.18 9.25
C MET A 390 -8.72 8.98 7.95
N GLN A 391 -7.76 9.90 7.88
CA GLN A 391 -7.42 10.66 6.68
C GLN A 391 -6.36 9.97 5.79
N GLY A 392 -5.99 8.72 6.09
CA GLY A 392 -5.05 7.93 5.31
C GLY A 392 -3.58 8.12 5.68
N VAL A 393 -3.26 8.78 6.80
CA VAL A 393 -1.87 8.93 7.25
C VAL A 393 -1.40 7.65 7.93
N CYS A 394 -0.44 6.95 7.30
CA CYS A 394 0.17 5.74 7.85
C CYS A 394 0.87 6.04 9.18
N THR A 395 0.32 5.50 10.26
CA THR A 395 0.72 5.84 11.64
C THR A 395 1.23 4.60 12.37
N LEU A 396 2.36 4.76 13.07
CA LEU A 396 2.96 3.75 13.93
C LEU A 396 2.93 4.21 15.40
N TRP A 397 2.42 3.35 16.28
CA TRP A 397 2.40 3.56 17.72
C TRP A 397 3.44 2.71 18.44
N GLY A 398 4.38 3.35 19.13
CA GLY A 398 5.25 2.73 20.12
C GLY A 398 4.72 3.02 21.52
N SER A 399 3.96 2.08 22.10
CA SER A 399 3.42 2.23 23.45
C SER A 399 4.29 1.51 24.49
N PHE A 400 5.04 2.27 25.29
CA PHE A 400 5.98 1.77 26.29
C PHE A 400 5.41 1.77 27.71
N GLU A 401 4.31 2.50 27.96
CA GLU A 401 3.65 2.60 29.27
C GLU A 401 2.38 1.72 29.37
N ILE A 402 1.56 1.66 28.30
CA ILE A 402 0.34 0.85 28.27
C ILE A 402 0.46 -0.29 27.26
N SER A 403 -0.23 -1.40 27.51
CA SER A 403 -0.25 -2.51 26.55
C SER A 403 -1.03 -2.14 25.28
N ASN A 404 -0.63 -2.72 24.14
CA ASN A 404 -1.31 -2.51 22.86
C ASN A 404 -2.80 -2.85 22.91
N ILE A 405 -3.20 -3.88 23.66
CA ILE A 405 -4.62 -4.24 23.83
C ILE A 405 -5.39 -3.09 24.48
N ARG A 406 -4.82 -2.47 25.52
CA ARG A 406 -5.47 -1.35 26.23
C ARG A 406 -5.52 -0.10 25.36
N LEU A 407 -4.45 0.20 24.64
CA LEU A 407 -4.39 1.31 23.69
C LEU A 407 -5.41 1.12 22.55
N ALA A 408 -5.44 -0.07 21.93
CA ALA A 408 -6.38 -0.40 20.86
C ALA A 408 -7.83 -0.30 21.33
N LYS A 409 -8.15 -0.76 22.56
CA LYS A 409 -9.48 -0.56 23.16
C LYS A 409 -9.85 0.92 23.25
N ILE A 410 -8.94 1.77 23.70
CA ILE A 410 -9.16 3.22 23.79
C ILE A 410 -9.42 3.80 22.40
N MET A 411 -8.54 3.52 21.44
CA MET A 411 -8.65 4.01 20.07
C MET A 411 -9.89 3.51 19.35
N LEU A 412 -10.29 2.25 19.54
CA LEU A 412 -11.50 1.68 18.96
C LEU A 412 -12.76 2.35 19.51
N THR A 413 -12.80 2.61 20.82
CA THR A 413 -13.92 3.33 21.46
C THR A 413 -13.99 4.78 20.96
N GLN A 414 -12.83 5.43 20.80
CA GLN A 414 -12.71 6.77 20.20
C GLN A 414 -13.12 6.82 18.72
N PHE A 415 -12.82 5.76 17.99
CA PHE A 415 -13.20 5.61 16.58
C PHE A 415 -14.70 5.45 16.42
N ALA A 416 -15.30 4.56 17.22
CA ALA A 416 -16.74 4.33 17.24
C ALA A 416 -17.53 5.51 17.83
N THR A 417 -16.87 6.44 18.53
CA THR A 417 -17.50 7.60 19.22
C THR A 417 -18.59 7.21 20.21
N GLN A 418 -18.56 5.96 20.69
CA GLN A 418 -19.56 5.38 21.59
C GLN A 418 -18.90 4.39 22.54
N ARG A 419 -19.58 4.08 23.65
CA ARG A 419 -19.10 3.12 24.64
C ARG A 419 -19.41 1.70 24.19
N LEU A 420 -18.49 1.07 23.48
CA LEU A 420 -18.65 -0.30 22.98
C LEU A 420 -18.85 -1.35 24.08
N GLU A 421 -18.42 -1.06 25.32
CA GLU A 421 -18.71 -1.89 26.49
C GLU A 421 -20.22 -2.11 26.72
N ASP A 422 -21.03 -1.11 26.36
CA ASP A 422 -22.48 -1.11 26.53
C ASP A 422 -23.21 -1.64 25.28
N GLN A 423 -22.50 -1.85 24.16
CA GLN A 423 -23.04 -2.21 22.83
C GLN A 423 -22.15 -3.24 22.12
N LEU A 424 -21.87 -4.35 22.81
CA LEU A 424 -20.97 -5.39 22.31
C LEU A 424 -21.42 -6.01 20.98
N GLU A 425 -22.72 -5.98 20.66
CA GLU A 425 -23.21 -6.44 19.36
C GLU A 425 -22.64 -5.69 18.15
N GLN A 426 -22.14 -4.46 18.33
CA GLN A 426 -21.53 -3.65 17.26
C GLN A 426 -20.00 -3.80 17.22
N TYR A 427 -19.41 -4.59 18.12
CA TYR A 427 -17.95 -4.71 18.22
C TYR A 427 -17.33 -5.15 16.89
N ASP A 428 -17.85 -6.21 16.28
CA ASP A 428 -17.27 -6.76 15.05
C ASP A 428 -17.32 -5.75 13.90
N GLU A 429 -18.43 -5.03 13.72
CA GLU A 429 -18.56 -3.98 12.70
C GLU A 429 -17.52 -2.85 12.89
N TRP A 430 -17.35 -2.37 14.13
CA TRP A 430 -16.39 -1.30 14.40
C TRP A 430 -14.94 -1.78 14.36
N ALA A 431 -14.66 -2.99 14.84
CA ALA A 431 -13.35 -3.61 14.78
C ALA A 431 -12.92 -3.79 13.32
N ASP A 432 -13.85 -4.20 12.46
CA ASP A 432 -13.64 -4.35 11.03
C ASP A 432 -13.23 -3.05 10.36
N ARG A 433 -14.00 -1.98 10.62
CA ARG A 433 -13.70 -0.65 10.09
C ARG A 433 -12.41 -0.07 10.66
N PHE A 434 -12.06 -0.43 11.89
CA PHE A 434 -10.83 0.01 12.54
C PHE A 434 -9.60 -0.71 11.97
N GLU A 435 -9.73 -1.97 11.57
CA GLU A 435 -8.67 -2.75 10.94
C GLU A 435 -8.26 -2.18 9.57
N ASP A 436 -9.19 -1.55 8.85
CA ASP A 436 -8.91 -0.91 7.55
C ASP A 436 -8.03 0.36 7.67
N LEU A 437 -7.87 0.91 8.88
CA LEU A 437 -7.02 2.08 9.10
C LEU A 437 -5.53 1.73 8.90
N PRO A 438 -4.71 2.64 8.35
CA PRO A 438 -3.27 2.43 8.21
C PRO A 438 -2.54 2.66 9.55
N LEU A 439 -2.96 1.92 10.58
CA LEU A 439 -2.50 2.02 11.95
C LEU A 439 -1.72 0.76 12.33
N TYR A 440 -0.52 0.96 12.85
CA TYR A 440 0.40 -0.12 13.22
C TYR A 440 0.90 0.08 14.66
N PHE A 441 1.20 -1.02 15.36
CA PHE A 441 1.72 -0.98 16.72
C PHE A 441 3.08 -1.67 16.79
N MET A 442 4.04 -1.07 17.49
CA MET A 442 5.25 -1.76 17.92
C MET A 442 4.90 -2.74 19.03
N THR A 443 5.59 -3.87 19.10
CA THR A 443 5.39 -4.88 20.15
C THR A 443 6.18 -4.61 21.42
N PHE A 444 6.84 -3.47 21.50
CA PHE A 444 7.62 -3.06 22.66
C PHE A 444 6.75 -2.73 23.86
N HIS A 445 7.26 -3.04 25.05
CA HIS A 445 6.69 -2.62 26.33
C HIS A 445 7.82 -2.41 27.33
N GLY A 446 7.73 -1.35 28.15
CA GLY A 446 8.78 -1.00 29.12
C GLY A 446 10.10 -0.55 28.48
N GLN A 447 11.22 -0.78 29.17
CA GLN A 447 12.54 -0.33 28.73
C GLN A 447 13.00 -1.08 27.48
N GLN A 448 13.51 -0.35 26.49
CA GLN A 448 14.02 -0.90 25.24
C GLN A 448 15.29 -0.19 24.80
N ASN A 449 16.15 -0.91 24.07
CA ASN A 449 17.33 -0.30 23.47
C ASN A 449 16.90 0.67 22.35
N ILE A 450 17.38 1.91 22.41
CA ILE A 450 17.03 2.95 21.43
C ILE A 450 17.35 2.54 19.99
N LYS A 451 18.45 1.81 19.76
CA LYS A 451 18.83 1.32 18.44
C LYS A 451 17.78 0.35 17.90
N THR A 452 17.31 -0.59 18.72
CA THR A 452 16.25 -1.53 18.34
C THR A 452 14.95 -0.80 18.00
N VAL A 453 14.59 0.23 18.76
CA VAL A 453 13.40 1.05 18.47
C VAL A 453 13.57 1.79 17.15
N VAL A 454 14.74 2.41 16.91
CA VAL A 454 15.05 3.12 15.67
C VAL A 454 15.05 2.19 14.46
N ASP A 455 15.69 1.02 14.56
CA ASP A 455 15.73 0.03 13.48
C ASP A 455 14.31 -0.47 13.16
N THR A 456 13.47 -0.66 14.18
CA THR A 456 12.05 -1.03 14.02
C THR A 456 11.24 0.08 13.33
N MET A 457 11.46 1.35 13.70
CA MET A 457 10.86 2.50 13.02
C MET A 457 11.27 2.55 11.55
N GLN A 458 12.56 2.38 11.25
CA GLN A 458 13.07 2.39 9.88
C GLN A 458 12.47 1.25 9.05
N HIS A 459 12.41 0.05 9.62
CA HIS A 459 11.76 -1.10 8.97
C HIS A 459 10.28 -0.83 8.70
N ALA A 460 9.54 -0.30 9.68
CA ALA A 460 8.13 0.02 9.52
C ALA A 460 7.89 1.12 8.47
N VAL A 461 8.72 2.16 8.44
CA VAL A 461 8.70 3.19 7.38
C VAL A 461 8.90 2.57 6.00
N TYR A 462 9.80 1.60 5.85
CA TYR A 462 10.00 0.91 4.57
C TYR A 462 8.82 -0.01 4.22
N VAL A 463 8.35 -0.85 5.14
CA VAL A 463 7.36 -1.89 4.81
C VAL A 463 5.95 -1.32 4.67
N TYR A 464 5.57 -0.42 5.58
CA TYR A 464 4.21 0.09 5.71
C TYR A 464 4.05 1.54 5.25
N ASP A 465 5.10 2.16 4.71
CA ASP A 465 5.11 3.57 4.30
C ASP A 465 4.70 4.52 5.44
N ILE A 466 5.10 4.21 6.68
CA ILE A 466 4.79 5.03 7.86
C ILE A 466 5.28 6.48 7.64
N THR A 467 4.37 7.43 7.86
CA THR A 467 4.64 8.87 7.75
C THR A 467 4.45 9.61 9.07
N HIS A 468 3.83 8.98 10.06
CA HIS A 468 3.58 9.51 11.39
C HIS A 468 3.95 8.46 12.45
N VAL A 469 4.75 8.84 13.45
CA VAL A 469 5.17 7.94 14.54
C VAL A 469 4.83 8.58 15.86
N VAL A 470 4.15 7.84 16.73
CA VAL A 470 3.87 8.20 18.12
C VAL A 470 4.71 7.34 19.04
N ILE A 471 5.44 7.98 19.97
CA ILE A 471 6.22 7.30 21.01
C ILE A 471 5.66 7.73 22.36
N ASP A 472 4.99 6.82 23.06
CA ASP A 472 4.35 7.07 24.36
C ASP A 472 4.67 5.94 25.34
N ASN A 473 5.55 6.07 26.32
CA ASN A 473 6.13 7.28 26.89
C ASN A 473 7.67 7.20 26.86
N LEU A 474 8.32 8.30 26.48
CA LEU A 474 9.78 8.40 26.33
C LEU A 474 10.54 8.00 27.60
N GLN A 475 9.99 8.29 28.79
CA GLN A 475 10.63 7.93 30.06
C GLN A 475 10.75 6.41 30.22
N PHE A 476 9.70 5.67 29.89
CA PHE A 476 9.70 4.21 30.02
C PHE A 476 10.56 3.54 28.94
N MET A 477 10.63 4.13 27.75
CA MET A 477 11.50 3.65 26.67
C MET A 477 12.98 3.67 27.08
N MET A 478 13.45 4.81 27.61
CA MET A 478 14.86 5.02 27.98
C MET A 478 15.28 4.25 29.24
N GLY A 479 14.33 3.96 30.14
CA GLY A 479 14.64 3.43 31.47
C GLY A 479 15.38 4.43 32.36
N HIS A 480 15.64 4.05 33.61
CA HIS A 480 16.45 4.85 34.54
C HIS A 480 17.96 4.70 34.28
N GLU A 481 18.40 4.81 33.04
CA GLU A 481 19.84 5.02 32.79
C GLU A 481 20.18 6.44 33.22
N GLN A 482 20.92 6.54 34.34
CA GLN A 482 21.57 7.77 34.74
C GLN A 482 22.38 8.28 33.55
N LEU A 483 21.89 9.34 32.92
CA LEU A 483 22.73 10.23 32.13
C LEU A 483 23.76 10.79 33.11
N SER A 484 24.90 10.09 33.28
CA SER A 484 26.11 10.74 33.74
C SER A 484 26.45 11.75 32.66
N ALA A 485 25.91 12.95 32.81
CA ALA A 485 26.36 14.10 32.08
C ALA A 485 27.82 14.31 32.50
N ASP A 486 28.76 13.75 31.72
CA ASP A 486 30.14 14.18 31.75
C ASP A 486 30.12 15.69 31.43
N ARG A 487 30.51 16.46 32.44
CA ARG A 487 30.58 17.93 32.43
C ARG A 487 31.75 18.43 31.60
#